data_AF-X1QV87-F1
#
_entry.id   AF-X1QV87-F1
#
_cell.length_a   1.000
_cell.length_b   1.000
_cell.length_c   1.000
_cell.angle_alpha   90.00
_cell.angle_beta   90.00
_cell.angle_gamma   90.00
#
_symmetry.space_group_name_H-M   'P 1'
#
loop_
_entity.id
_entity.type
_entity.pdbx_description
1 polymer ?
#
loop_
_entity_poly.entity_id
_entity_poly.type
_entity_poly.pdbx_seq_one_letter_code
_entity_poly.pdbx_strand_id
1 'polypeptide(L)'
;VETVGRELWIIFLEQAVDGTAETLAAMWRSNGRMEGTEFHIIGYTGSAFEDRFAVNLPRSSILVEAPSPLAEPVRRYNQLIDHPFRDGSRVFARDIYMRQINSPYSYNLWGFDMAPDRFGPKEESAMWADMGRLWSCVSGVNLLEIFLQMVRDPPILETVETHQITLSDFAMGWEPVSGKPYQQFVRDNASVWQEAWRNQFGENAVMRTDSRWDSMVRHLGYESVSVQYGVETCLRQVITTDDDLIKASQERLRDVDVIPDGRLTGRQLASLELARGIAHRLTGWTYGPVRGVHAAIIPPASDRVRTAGMYGRTTQEVFISSDQLEHGRTTVDTVIHEIAHHTSGAEDGEDTHNAEMTKIAGQVVEATAKGYFDEFLKDQKFVW
;
A
#
# COMPACT_ATOMS: atom_id res chain seq x y z
N VAL A 1 -8.12 42.28 12.51
CA VAL A 1 -8.32 43.72 12.79
C VAL A 1 -9.36 43.81 13.90
N GLU A 2 -8.96 44.21 15.11
CA GLU A 2 -9.94 44.52 16.16
C GLU A 2 -10.54 45.90 15.87
N THR A 3 -11.80 45.95 15.48
CA THR A 3 -12.54 47.20 15.42
C THR A 3 -13.48 47.27 16.60
N VAL A 4 -13.05 47.99 17.64
CA VAL A 4 -13.94 48.37 18.74
C VAL A 4 -15.10 49.18 18.13
N GLY A 5 -16.31 48.59 18.12
CA GLY A 5 -17.54 49.25 17.67
C GLY A 5 -17.75 49.37 16.16
N ARG A 6 -17.12 48.52 15.32
CA ARG A 6 -17.47 48.41 13.89
C ARG A 6 -17.71 46.95 13.51
N GLU A 7 -18.81 46.71 12.82
CA GLU A 7 -19.07 45.45 12.13
C GLU A 7 -18.31 45.48 10.78
N LEU A 8 -17.36 44.56 10.63
CA LEU A 8 -16.57 44.37 9.41
C LEU A 8 -17.09 43.13 8.69
N TRP A 9 -17.49 43.29 7.43
CA TRP A 9 -17.82 42.20 6.54
C TRP A 9 -16.70 42.04 5.52
N ILE A 10 -16.14 40.83 5.40
CA ILE A 10 -15.17 40.52 4.35
C ILE A 10 -15.95 39.91 3.19
N ILE A 11 -15.90 40.56 2.02
CA ILE A 11 -16.59 40.12 0.81
C ILE A 11 -15.59 40.00 -0.34
N PHE A 12 -15.84 39.10 -1.27
CA PHE A 12 -15.14 39.05 -2.55
C PHE A 12 -15.99 39.79 -3.58
N LEU A 13 -15.43 40.84 -4.18
CA LEU A 13 -16.08 41.60 -5.23
C LEU A 13 -15.55 41.11 -6.58
N GLU A 14 -16.44 40.56 -7.40
CA GLU A 14 -16.12 40.19 -8.77
C GLU A 14 -15.88 41.46 -9.59
N GLN A 15 -14.63 41.68 -10.03
CA GLN A 15 -14.30 42.69 -11.03
C GLN A 15 -14.01 42.00 -12.36
N ALA A 16 -14.84 42.31 -13.36
CA ALA A 16 -14.62 41.87 -14.73
C ALA A 16 -13.47 42.68 -15.36
N VAL A 17 -12.24 42.18 -15.21
CA VAL A 17 -11.06 42.64 -15.95
C VAL A 17 -10.37 41.39 -16.48
N ASP A 18 -10.34 41.20 -17.80
CA ASP A 18 -9.61 40.14 -18.54
C ASP A 18 -9.35 38.81 -17.79
N GLY A 19 -10.44 38.20 -17.29
CA GLY A 19 -10.39 36.99 -16.46
C GLY A 19 -10.57 37.32 -14.97
N THR A 20 -11.84 37.37 -14.55
CA THR A 20 -12.36 37.49 -13.16
C THR A 20 -11.29 37.58 -12.06
N ALA A 21 -10.90 38.79 -11.67
CA ALA A 21 -10.18 39.02 -10.43
C ALA A 21 -11.18 39.29 -9.30
N GLU A 22 -11.20 38.45 -8.28
CA GLU A 22 -11.97 38.70 -7.07
C GLU A 22 -11.19 39.66 -6.17
N THR A 23 -11.65 40.91 -6.06
CA THR A 23 -11.08 41.85 -5.09
C THR A 23 -11.56 41.47 -3.70
N LEU A 24 -10.64 41.09 -2.82
CA LEU A 24 -10.96 40.97 -1.39
C LEU A 24 -11.23 42.37 -0.83
N ALA A 25 -12.45 42.58 -0.37
CA ALA A 25 -12.93 43.85 0.17
C ALA A 25 -13.33 43.69 1.64
N ALA A 26 -12.83 44.59 2.48
CA ALA A 26 -13.40 44.81 3.80
C ALA A 26 -14.45 45.91 3.70
N MET A 27 -15.70 45.55 4.02
CA MET A 27 -16.85 46.43 4.05
C MET A 27 -17.19 46.75 5.51
N TRP A 28 -17.37 48.03 5.85
CA TRP A 28 -17.89 48.42 7.16
C TRP A 28 -18.83 49.61 7.04
N ARG A 29 -19.76 49.73 8.00
CA ARG A 29 -20.66 50.88 8.11
C ARG A 29 -19.93 52.02 8.82
N SER A 30 -19.95 53.22 8.23
CA SER A 30 -19.44 54.41 8.91
C SER A 30 -20.37 54.78 10.07
N ASN A 31 -19.78 54.95 11.27
CA ASN A 31 -20.55 55.44 12.42
C ASN A 31 -20.83 56.94 12.22
N GLY A 32 -22.11 57.34 12.13
CA GLY A 32 -22.50 58.74 12.32
C GLY A 32 -23.22 59.47 11.17
N ARG A 33 -23.78 58.79 10.16
CA ARG A 33 -24.67 59.43 9.17
C ARG A 33 -26.09 58.89 9.26
N MET A 34 -27.08 59.79 9.36
CA MET A 34 -28.51 59.47 9.41
C MET A 34 -29.15 59.32 8.02
N GLU A 35 -28.44 59.63 6.94
CA GLU A 35 -28.91 59.43 5.56
C GLU A 35 -27.81 58.81 4.70
N GLY A 36 -28.18 57.76 3.96
CA GLY A 36 -27.30 57.00 3.06
C GLY A 36 -26.42 55.96 3.78
N THR A 37 -26.34 54.76 3.21
CA THR A 37 -25.34 53.76 3.62
C THR A 37 -24.07 53.98 2.81
N GLU A 38 -23.03 54.51 3.46
CA GLU A 38 -21.70 54.65 2.85
C GLU A 38 -20.88 53.41 3.19
N PHE A 39 -20.53 52.64 2.16
CA PHE A 39 -19.63 51.50 2.27
C PHE A 39 -18.24 51.91 1.84
N HIS A 40 -17.25 51.67 2.68
CA HIS A 40 -15.85 51.78 2.29
C HIS A 40 -15.37 50.41 1.82
N ILE A 41 -14.72 50.38 0.66
CA ILE A 41 -14.11 49.19 0.07
C ILE A 41 -12.61 49.46 0.02
N ILE A 42 -11.82 48.68 0.77
CA ILE A 42 -10.37 48.63 0.60
C ILE A 42 -10.07 47.40 -0.23
N GLY A 43 -9.76 47.61 -1.51
CA GLY A 43 -9.20 46.57 -2.36
C GLY A 43 -7.70 46.48 -2.12
N TYR A 44 -7.19 45.25 -1.93
CA TYR A 44 -5.76 45.01 -1.96
C TYR A 44 -5.30 44.97 -3.42
N THR A 45 -4.24 45.70 -3.76
CA THR A 45 -3.67 45.77 -5.11
C THR A 45 -2.14 45.67 -5.05
N GLY A 46 -1.52 45.35 -6.18
CA GLY A 46 -0.06 45.26 -6.32
C GLY A 46 0.49 43.85 -6.14
N SER A 47 1.82 43.73 -6.33
CA SER A 47 2.52 42.44 -6.43
C SER A 47 2.34 41.51 -5.23
N ALA A 48 2.19 42.05 -4.02
CA ALA A 48 1.89 41.24 -2.84
C ALA A 48 0.49 40.62 -2.89
N PHE A 49 -0.51 41.34 -3.41
CA PHE A 49 -1.86 40.79 -3.58
C PHE A 49 -1.89 39.73 -4.68
N GLU A 50 -1.26 40.01 -5.83
CA GLU A 50 -1.14 39.08 -6.95
C GLU A 50 -0.46 37.76 -6.52
N ASP A 51 0.59 37.85 -5.70
CA ASP A 51 1.41 36.70 -5.29
C ASP A 51 0.86 35.92 -4.07
N ARG A 52 0.19 36.60 -3.12
CA ARG A 52 -0.17 36.02 -1.81
C ARG A 52 -1.61 35.51 -1.70
N PHE A 53 -2.37 35.51 -2.78
CA PHE A 53 -3.76 35.06 -2.78
C PHE A 53 -4.01 33.99 -3.84
N ALA A 54 -4.56 32.84 -3.42
CA ALA A 54 -4.81 31.71 -4.33
C ALA A 54 -5.88 32.01 -5.38
N VAL A 55 -6.83 32.91 -5.08
CA VAL A 55 -7.88 33.34 -6.04
C VAL A 55 -7.32 34.01 -7.30
N ASN A 56 -6.10 34.54 -7.23
CA ASN A 56 -5.43 35.20 -8.36
C ASN A 56 -4.70 34.19 -9.26
N LEU A 57 -4.65 32.92 -8.88
CA LEU A 57 -3.98 31.89 -9.68
C LEU A 57 -4.84 31.51 -10.89
N PRO A 58 -4.22 31.25 -12.05
CA PRO A 58 -4.96 30.78 -13.20
C PRO A 58 -5.58 29.42 -12.89
N ARG A 59 -6.82 29.19 -13.34
CA ARG A 59 -7.51 27.90 -13.14
C ARG A 59 -6.72 26.71 -13.69
N SER A 60 -5.91 26.93 -14.73
CA SER A 60 -5.00 25.91 -15.28
C SER A 60 -3.89 25.45 -14.33
N SER A 61 -3.60 26.22 -13.27
CA SER A 61 -2.66 25.82 -12.21
C SER A 61 -3.31 24.95 -11.14
N ILE A 62 -4.65 24.82 -11.13
CA ILE A 62 -5.36 23.97 -10.17
C ILE A 62 -5.45 22.56 -10.77
N LEU A 63 -4.70 21.62 -10.18
CA LEU A 63 -4.65 20.24 -10.64
C LEU A 63 -5.84 19.42 -10.16
N VAL A 64 -6.23 19.62 -8.89
CA VAL A 64 -7.29 18.87 -8.22
C VAL A 64 -8.06 19.77 -7.28
N GLU A 65 -9.38 19.60 -7.23
CA GLU A 65 -10.25 20.17 -6.20
C GLU A 65 -10.92 19.04 -5.43
N ALA A 66 -10.82 19.06 -4.11
CA ALA A 66 -11.44 18.09 -3.21
C ALA A 66 -12.38 18.79 -2.24
N PRO A 67 -13.54 18.21 -1.89
CA PRO A 67 -14.43 18.83 -0.90
C PRO A 67 -13.71 19.12 0.41
N SER A 68 -13.89 20.33 0.93
CA SER A 68 -13.46 20.71 2.28
C SER A 68 -14.50 20.24 3.31
N PRO A 69 -14.13 20.02 4.58
CA PRO A 69 -15.12 19.86 5.65
C PRO A 69 -15.99 21.13 5.88
N LEU A 70 -15.62 22.29 5.33
CA LEU A 70 -16.44 23.50 5.36
C LEU A 70 -17.44 23.52 4.19
N ALA A 71 -18.68 23.07 4.46
CA ALA A 71 -19.78 23.09 3.49
C ALA A 71 -20.68 24.34 3.56
N GLU A 72 -20.67 25.05 4.69
CA GLU A 72 -21.53 26.20 4.95
C GLU A 72 -20.73 27.47 5.26
N PRO A 73 -21.23 28.67 4.88
CA PRO A 73 -22.47 28.91 4.11
C PRO A 73 -22.32 28.62 2.61
N VAL A 74 -21.09 28.47 2.12
CA VAL A 74 -20.76 28.15 0.73
C VAL A 74 -19.84 26.94 0.74
N ARG A 75 -20.09 25.99 -0.15
CA ARG A 75 -19.24 24.81 -0.28
C ARG A 75 -17.83 25.21 -0.73
N ARG A 76 -16.83 24.85 0.07
CA ARG A 76 -15.42 25.11 -0.22
C ARG A 76 -14.70 23.84 -0.65
N TYR A 77 -13.61 24.04 -1.37
CA TYR A 77 -12.79 22.96 -1.90
C TYR A 77 -11.33 23.21 -1.55
N ASN A 78 -10.67 22.17 -1.07
CA ASN A 78 -9.22 22.13 -0.98
C ASN A 78 -8.66 21.96 -2.40
N GLN A 79 -7.51 22.57 -2.68
CA GLN A 79 -6.95 22.60 -4.04
C GLN A 79 -5.48 22.16 -4.02
N LEU A 80 -5.14 21.26 -4.95
CA LEU A 80 -3.75 20.92 -5.28
C LEU A 80 -3.31 21.81 -6.45
N ILE A 81 -2.18 22.49 -6.30
CA ILE A 81 -1.77 23.57 -7.20
C ILE A 81 -0.38 23.30 -7.75
N ASP A 82 -0.24 23.39 -9.06
CA ASP A 82 1.04 23.47 -9.76
C ASP A 82 1.17 24.87 -10.39
N HIS A 83 1.92 25.72 -9.68
CA HIS A 83 2.17 27.09 -10.10
C HIS A 83 3.62 27.46 -9.80
N PRO A 84 4.37 28.03 -10.77
CA PRO A 84 5.79 28.32 -10.62
C PRO A 84 6.01 29.62 -9.81
N PHE A 85 5.79 29.54 -8.50
CA PHE A 85 6.13 30.64 -7.59
C PHE A 85 7.65 30.84 -7.53
N ARG A 86 8.09 32.09 -7.44
CA ARG A 86 9.52 32.45 -7.39
C ARG A 86 10.30 31.77 -6.25
N ASP A 87 9.62 31.58 -5.12
CA ASP A 87 10.23 31.11 -3.87
C ASP A 87 9.83 29.66 -3.53
N GLY A 88 9.30 28.92 -4.51
CA GLY A 88 8.83 27.55 -4.34
C GLY A 88 7.40 27.41 -3.82
N SER A 89 7.03 26.17 -3.51
CA SER A 89 5.68 25.75 -3.17
C SER A 89 5.16 26.36 -1.87
N ARG A 90 3.83 26.47 -1.76
CA ARG A 90 3.16 27.26 -0.73
C ARG A 90 1.94 26.55 -0.15
N VAL A 91 1.62 26.91 1.08
CA VAL A 91 0.31 26.64 1.67
C VAL A 91 -0.45 27.94 1.78
N PHE A 92 -1.65 27.93 1.24
CA PHE A 92 -2.69 28.93 1.41
C PHE A 92 -3.74 28.37 2.38
N ALA A 93 -4.15 29.19 3.33
CA ALA A 93 -5.26 28.90 4.22
C ALA A 93 -6.41 29.82 3.84
N ARG A 94 -7.50 29.25 3.30
CA ARG A 94 -8.68 29.99 2.86
C ARG A 94 -8.30 31.12 1.90
N ASP A 95 -7.58 30.74 0.84
CA ASP A 95 -7.01 31.59 -0.21
C ASP A 95 -5.87 32.52 0.19
N ILE A 96 -5.53 32.64 1.47
CA ILE A 96 -4.49 33.58 1.92
C ILE A 96 -3.19 32.82 2.15
N TYR A 97 -2.10 33.32 1.58
CA TYR A 97 -0.76 32.77 1.81
C TYR A 97 -0.49 32.63 3.31
N MET A 98 -0.09 31.44 3.72
CA MET A 98 0.33 31.15 5.08
C MET A 98 1.85 31.01 5.15
N ARG A 99 2.41 30.04 4.40
CA ARG A 99 3.85 29.75 4.42
C ARG A 99 4.33 29.07 3.15
N GLN A 100 5.65 29.13 2.92
CA GLN A 100 6.35 28.30 1.95
C GLN A 100 6.57 26.89 2.53
N ILE A 101 6.66 25.90 1.64
CA ILE A 101 6.94 24.50 1.97
C ILE A 101 7.88 23.87 0.95
N ASN A 102 8.66 22.90 1.40
CA ASN A 102 9.40 22.02 0.50
C ASN A 102 8.48 20.89 0.01
N SER A 103 7.83 21.10 -1.13
CA SER A 103 6.90 20.17 -1.74
C SER A 103 6.87 20.35 -3.26
N PRO A 104 6.59 19.28 -4.04
CA PRO A 104 6.32 19.42 -5.47
C PRO A 104 5.08 20.28 -5.78
N TYR A 105 4.14 20.40 -4.84
CA TYR A 105 2.87 21.10 -5.06
C TYR A 105 2.60 22.16 -4.00
N SER A 106 1.77 23.13 -4.39
CA SER A 106 1.16 24.07 -3.46
C SER A 106 -0.24 23.61 -3.08
N TYR A 107 -0.73 24.09 -1.94
CA TYR A 107 -2.00 23.68 -1.36
C TYR A 107 -2.84 24.89 -0.99
N ASN A 108 -4.12 24.90 -1.36
CA ASN A 108 -5.09 25.80 -0.76
C ASN A 108 -6.07 24.98 0.08
N LEU A 109 -6.12 25.27 1.38
CA LEU A 109 -6.78 24.43 2.37
C LEU A 109 -7.77 25.25 3.21
N TRP A 110 -8.89 24.62 3.56
CA TRP A 110 -10.01 25.30 4.20
C TRP A 110 -10.39 24.69 5.55
N GLY A 111 -10.09 23.41 5.77
CA GLY A 111 -10.66 22.57 6.81
C GLY A 111 -9.95 22.59 8.17
N PHE A 112 -9.02 23.53 8.39
CA PHE A 112 -8.37 23.70 9.68
C PHE A 112 -8.50 25.16 10.18
N ASP A 113 -8.30 25.34 11.48
CA ASP A 113 -8.30 26.64 12.12
C ASP A 113 -6.90 27.23 12.18
N MET A 114 -6.80 28.53 11.91
CA MET A 114 -5.55 29.28 12.03
C MET A 114 -5.28 29.66 13.49
N ALA A 115 -4.00 29.75 13.86
CA ALA A 115 -3.59 30.35 15.12
C ALA A 115 -4.04 31.83 15.18
N PRO A 116 -4.21 32.41 16.39
CA PRO A 116 -4.70 33.79 16.54
C PRO A 116 -3.85 34.84 15.80
N ASP A 117 -2.53 34.62 15.71
CA ASP A 117 -1.57 35.46 15.00
C ASP A 117 -1.55 35.23 13.48
N ARG A 118 -2.25 34.19 13.00
CA ARG A 118 -2.39 33.76 11.60
C ARG A 118 -1.09 33.41 10.90
N PHE A 119 -0.02 33.08 11.64
CA PHE A 119 1.24 32.61 11.04
C PHE A 119 1.27 31.10 10.75
N GLY A 120 0.28 30.35 11.25
CA GLY A 120 0.20 28.91 11.04
C GLY A 120 -1.16 28.34 11.46
N PRO A 121 -1.34 27.02 11.34
CA PRO A 121 -2.49 26.34 11.90
C PRO A 121 -2.46 26.42 13.43
N LYS A 122 -3.64 26.39 14.06
CA LYS A 122 -3.79 26.25 15.50
C LYS A 122 -3.26 24.89 15.96
N GLU A 123 -3.48 23.85 15.15
CA GLU A 123 -2.99 22.49 15.33
C GLU A 123 -2.41 21.98 14.01
N GLU A 124 -1.11 21.69 13.98
CA GLU A 124 -0.39 21.30 12.76
C GLU A 124 -0.97 20.02 12.13
N SER A 125 -1.36 19.05 12.95
CA SER A 125 -1.99 17.80 12.53
C SER A 125 -3.30 18.01 11.77
N ALA A 126 -4.05 19.07 12.08
CA ALA A 126 -5.30 19.37 11.37
C ALA A 126 -5.04 19.83 9.93
N MET A 127 -3.95 20.56 9.69
CA MET A 127 -3.53 20.92 8.34
C MET A 127 -3.12 19.68 7.54
N TRP A 128 -2.34 18.77 8.15
CA TRP A 128 -1.93 17.53 7.50
C TRP A 128 -3.10 16.59 7.20
N ALA A 129 -4.09 16.53 8.09
CA ALA A 129 -5.34 15.82 7.83
C ALA A 129 -6.11 16.44 6.66
N ASP A 130 -6.10 17.77 6.51
CA ASP A 130 -6.77 18.45 5.40
C ASP A 130 -6.05 18.26 4.05
N MET A 131 -4.72 18.17 4.06
CA MET A 131 -3.95 17.69 2.91
C MET A 131 -4.27 16.22 2.59
N GLY A 132 -4.41 15.37 3.60
CA GLY A 132 -4.84 13.99 3.45
C GLY A 132 -6.21 13.87 2.76
N ARG A 133 -7.19 14.67 3.19
CA ARG A 133 -8.52 14.74 2.54
C ARG A 133 -8.40 15.09 1.07
N LEU A 134 -7.55 16.07 0.73
CA LEU A 134 -7.28 16.44 -0.66
C LEU A 134 -6.70 15.26 -1.45
N TRP A 135 -5.63 14.64 -0.96
CA TRP A 135 -4.98 13.50 -1.61
C TRP A 135 -5.92 12.29 -1.77
N SER A 136 -6.84 12.06 -0.82
CA SER A 136 -7.84 10.99 -0.90
C SER A 136 -8.79 11.11 -2.11
N CYS A 137 -8.95 12.33 -2.64
CA CYS A 137 -9.81 12.62 -3.79
C CYS A 137 -9.05 12.73 -5.12
N VAL A 138 -7.73 12.59 -5.12
CA VAL A 138 -6.93 12.67 -6.36
C VAL A 138 -7.19 11.44 -7.22
N SER A 139 -7.47 11.66 -8.50
CA SER A 139 -7.73 10.60 -9.48
C SER A 139 -6.72 10.56 -10.65
N GLY A 140 -5.80 11.52 -10.71
CA GLY A 140 -4.74 11.55 -11.72
C GLY A 140 -3.58 10.61 -11.38
N VAL A 141 -3.37 9.57 -12.19
CA VAL A 141 -2.33 8.54 -11.97
C VAL A 141 -0.94 9.17 -11.76
N ASN A 142 -0.51 10.10 -12.62
CA ASN A 142 0.79 10.77 -12.50
C ASN A 142 0.96 11.54 -11.18
N LEU A 143 -0.12 12.09 -10.61
CA LEU A 143 -0.08 12.79 -9.33
C LEU A 143 0.07 11.80 -8.18
N LEU A 144 -0.65 10.68 -8.27
CA LEU A 144 -0.58 9.59 -7.30
C LEU A 144 0.79 8.89 -7.32
N GLU A 145 1.44 8.76 -8.47
CA GLU A 145 2.82 8.25 -8.56
C GLU A 145 3.79 9.11 -7.74
N ILE A 146 3.72 10.44 -7.89
CA ILE A 146 4.52 11.37 -7.09
C ILE A 146 4.16 11.24 -5.61
N PHE A 147 2.87 11.15 -5.28
CA PHE A 147 2.45 10.95 -3.89
C PHE A 147 3.05 9.67 -3.28
N LEU A 148 3.00 8.56 -4.02
CA LEU A 148 3.57 7.28 -3.61
C LEU A 148 5.08 7.36 -3.39
N GLN A 149 5.81 8.16 -4.19
CA GLN A 149 7.23 8.43 -3.95
C GLN A 149 7.49 9.17 -2.62
N MET A 150 6.59 10.08 -2.24
CA MET A 150 6.68 10.85 -0.98
C MET A 150 6.35 10.00 0.26
N VAL A 151 5.42 9.05 0.12
CA VAL A 151 4.91 8.26 1.27
C VAL A 151 5.51 6.87 1.39
N ARG A 152 6.34 6.44 0.43
CA ARG A 152 7.17 5.23 0.58
C ARG A 152 8.09 5.37 1.79
N ASP A 153 8.41 4.25 2.42
CA ASP A 153 9.41 4.18 3.49
C ASP A 153 10.56 3.21 3.12
N PRO A 154 11.81 3.70 2.93
CA PRO A 154 12.20 5.10 2.93
C PRO A 154 11.68 5.85 1.68
N PRO A 155 11.47 7.17 1.78
CA PRO A 155 10.93 7.97 0.69
C PRO A 155 11.89 8.02 -0.50
N ILE A 156 11.31 8.05 -1.70
CA ILE A 156 12.06 8.33 -2.95
C ILE A 156 12.18 9.84 -3.12
N LEU A 157 11.12 10.57 -2.76
CA LEU A 157 11.06 12.02 -2.81
C LEU A 157 10.81 12.55 -1.39
N GLU A 158 11.84 13.12 -0.77
CA GLU A 158 11.72 13.73 0.56
C GLU A 158 11.05 15.10 0.46
N THR A 159 9.91 15.26 1.12
CA THR A 159 9.15 16.51 1.17
C THR A 159 8.71 16.81 2.61
N VAL A 160 8.03 17.94 2.82
CA VAL A 160 7.47 18.25 4.15
C VAL A 160 6.32 17.30 4.54
N GLU A 161 5.66 16.71 3.55
CA GLU A 161 4.54 15.79 3.71
C GLU A 161 4.97 14.39 4.11
N THR A 162 6.11 13.92 3.58
CA THR A 162 6.79 12.69 3.97
C THR A 162 6.81 12.62 5.51
N HIS A 163 6.22 11.66 6.19
CA HIS A 163 6.15 11.54 7.66
C HIS A 163 5.06 12.37 8.38
N GLN A 164 4.42 13.34 7.73
CA GLN A 164 3.39 14.17 8.37
C GLN A 164 1.98 13.91 7.85
N ILE A 165 1.86 13.55 6.57
CA ILE A 165 0.56 13.32 5.95
C ILE A 165 -0.11 12.07 6.51
N THR A 166 -1.42 12.15 6.69
CA THR A 166 -2.24 11.04 7.16
C THR A 166 -3.46 10.88 6.27
N LEU A 167 -3.72 9.64 5.87
CA LEU A 167 -4.96 9.20 5.25
C LEU A 167 -5.80 8.35 6.22
N SER A 168 -5.59 8.46 7.54
CA SER A 168 -6.40 7.71 8.50
C SER A 168 -7.85 8.20 8.51
N ASP A 169 -8.78 7.27 8.69
CA ASP A 169 -10.21 7.53 8.80
C ASP A 169 -10.53 8.48 9.96
N PHE A 170 -9.86 8.26 11.09
CA PHE A 170 -10.01 9.05 12.30
C PHE A 170 -9.58 10.51 12.09
N ALA A 171 -8.46 10.76 11.40
CA ALA A 171 -7.96 12.11 11.18
C ALA A 171 -8.76 12.86 10.09
N MET A 172 -9.06 12.18 8.98
CA MET A 172 -9.74 12.82 7.86
C MET A 172 -11.25 12.99 8.12
N GLY A 173 -11.89 12.07 8.84
CA GLY A 173 -13.31 12.13 9.13
C GLY A 173 -14.19 11.96 7.88
N TRP A 174 -15.25 12.77 7.81
CA TRP A 174 -16.35 12.60 6.86
C TRP A 174 -16.53 13.82 5.96
N GLU A 175 -16.88 13.58 4.70
CA GLU A 175 -17.26 14.64 3.76
C GLU A 175 -18.68 15.11 4.10
N PRO A 176 -18.86 16.42 4.36
CA PRO A 176 -20.06 16.95 5.02
C PRO A 176 -21.34 16.86 4.18
N VAL A 177 -21.26 16.75 2.86
CA VAL A 177 -22.45 16.78 1.97
C VAL A 177 -22.96 15.37 1.67
N SER A 178 -22.06 14.47 1.29
CA SER A 178 -22.34 13.07 0.95
C SER A 178 -22.40 12.16 2.17
N GLY A 179 -21.82 12.58 3.30
CA GLY A 179 -21.69 11.74 4.49
C GLY A 179 -20.82 10.51 4.26
N LYS A 180 -19.93 10.52 3.25
CA LYS A 180 -18.93 9.47 3.03
C LYS A 180 -17.68 9.73 3.86
N PRO A 181 -17.02 8.70 4.42
CA PRO A 181 -15.70 8.89 5.01
C PRO A 181 -14.71 9.20 3.88
N TYR A 182 -13.71 10.06 4.10
CA TYR A 182 -12.80 10.45 3.01
C TYR A 182 -12.04 9.27 2.39
N GLN A 183 -11.71 8.25 3.17
CA GLN A 183 -11.12 7.00 2.66
C GLN A 183 -11.99 6.29 1.61
N GLN A 184 -13.32 6.52 1.62
CA GLN A 184 -14.20 5.98 0.58
C GLN A 184 -13.85 6.52 -0.80
N PHE A 185 -13.33 7.75 -0.93
CA PHE A 185 -12.92 8.27 -2.23
C PHE A 185 -11.71 7.52 -2.81
N VAL A 186 -10.80 7.03 -1.94
CA VAL A 186 -9.70 6.15 -2.36
C VAL A 186 -10.25 4.83 -2.86
N ARG A 187 -11.24 4.24 -2.16
CA ARG A 187 -11.92 3.00 -2.59
C ARG A 187 -12.69 3.17 -3.89
N ASP A 188 -13.45 4.25 -4.02
CA ASP A 188 -14.23 4.57 -5.22
C ASP A 188 -13.30 4.76 -6.44
N ASN A 189 -12.06 5.18 -6.21
CA ASN A 189 -11.02 5.37 -7.22
C ASN A 189 -9.93 4.27 -7.17
N ALA A 190 -10.22 3.06 -6.69
CA ALA A 190 -9.20 2.02 -6.46
C ALA A 190 -8.34 1.72 -7.70
N SER A 191 -8.93 1.73 -8.91
CA SER A 191 -8.22 1.40 -10.15
C SER A 191 -7.05 2.33 -10.44
N VAL A 192 -7.20 3.65 -10.21
CA VAL A 192 -6.13 4.62 -10.46
C VAL A 192 -5.03 4.57 -9.40
N TRP A 193 -5.37 4.26 -8.15
CA TRP A 193 -4.40 4.01 -7.08
C TRP A 193 -3.59 2.75 -7.34
N GLN A 194 -4.24 1.67 -7.78
CA GLN A 194 -3.58 0.43 -8.16
C GLN A 194 -2.69 0.61 -9.39
N GLU A 195 -3.13 1.40 -10.37
CA GLU A 195 -2.31 1.73 -11.56
C GLU A 195 -1.07 2.53 -11.17
N ALA A 196 -1.21 3.60 -10.39
CA ALA A 196 -0.09 4.39 -9.90
C ALA A 196 0.90 3.54 -9.06
N TRP A 197 0.38 2.63 -8.23
CA TRP A 197 1.20 1.68 -7.47
C TRP A 197 2.04 0.78 -8.38
N ARG A 198 1.43 0.17 -9.40
CA ARG A 198 2.13 -0.70 -10.34
C ARG A 198 3.15 0.06 -11.19
N ASN A 199 2.83 1.28 -11.62
CA ASN A 199 3.76 2.12 -12.37
C ASN A 199 4.97 2.51 -11.51
N GLN A 200 4.75 2.82 -10.23
CA GLN A 200 5.80 3.33 -9.34
C GLN A 200 6.67 2.23 -8.73
N PHE A 201 6.10 1.07 -8.41
CA PHE A 201 6.79 0.00 -7.68
C PHE A 201 6.90 -1.32 -8.45
N GLY A 202 6.20 -1.45 -9.58
CA GLY A 202 6.19 -2.64 -10.40
C GLY A 202 4.96 -3.53 -10.20
N GLU A 203 4.68 -4.36 -11.21
CA GLU A 203 3.57 -5.33 -11.24
C GLU A 203 3.63 -6.41 -10.14
N ASN A 204 4.78 -6.57 -9.49
CA ASN A 204 5.04 -7.56 -8.46
C ASN A 204 5.15 -6.95 -7.06
N ALA A 205 4.86 -5.66 -6.91
CA ALA A 205 4.91 -5.00 -5.61
C ALA A 205 3.63 -5.23 -4.81
N VAL A 206 3.76 -5.70 -3.58
CA VAL A 206 2.69 -5.74 -2.58
C VAL A 206 3.02 -4.80 -1.43
N MET A 207 1.99 -4.28 -0.76
CA MET A 207 2.21 -3.41 0.38
C MET A 207 2.62 -4.24 1.60
N ARG A 208 3.77 -3.91 2.18
CA ARG A 208 4.31 -4.58 3.37
C ARG A 208 3.52 -4.18 4.60
N THR A 209 3.05 -5.16 5.36
CA THR A 209 2.40 -4.94 6.67
C THR A 209 3.25 -5.50 7.82
N ASP A 210 4.06 -6.51 7.57
CA ASP A 210 4.94 -7.09 8.58
C ASP A 210 6.22 -7.67 7.98
N SER A 211 7.36 -7.31 8.56
CA SER A 211 8.68 -7.80 8.16
C SER A 211 8.82 -9.33 8.16
N ARG A 212 8.05 -10.04 9.00
CA ARG A 212 8.09 -11.51 9.06
C ARG A 212 7.65 -12.17 7.75
N TRP A 213 6.89 -11.45 6.92
CA TRP A 213 6.37 -11.97 5.66
C TRP A 213 7.33 -11.80 4.48
N ASP A 214 8.40 -11.02 4.63
CA ASP A 214 9.29 -10.66 3.51
C ASP A 214 9.90 -11.88 2.79
N SER A 215 10.29 -12.92 3.55
CA SER A 215 10.82 -14.16 2.97
C SER A 215 9.76 -14.90 2.15
N MET A 216 8.54 -14.98 2.67
CA MET A 216 7.42 -15.65 2.00
C MET A 216 6.98 -14.88 0.74
N VAL A 217 6.87 -13.56 0.83
CA VAL A 217 6.54 -12.69 -0.33
C VAL A 217 7.57 -12.89 -1.46
N ARG A 218 8.87 -12.91 -1.11
CA ARG A 218 9.94 -13.19 -2.08
C ARG A 218 9.83 -14.59 -2.67
N HIS A 219 9.53 -15.59 -1.84
CA HIS A 219 9.30 -16.96 -2.31
C HIS A 219 8.14 -17.04 -3.31
N LEU A 220 7.07 -16.26 -3.10
CA LEU A 220 5.91 -16.17 -3.98
C LEU A 220 6.15 -15.32 -5.25
N GLY A 221 7.36 -14.79 -5.45
CA GLY A 221 7.75 -14.01 -6.63
C GLY A 221 7.34 -12.54 -6.60
N TYR A 222 7.07 -11.99 -5.41
CA TYR A 222 6.68 -10.60 -5.18
C TYR A 222 7.75 -9.81 -4.42
N GLU A 223 7.58 -8.49 -4.37
CA GLU A 223 8.40 -7.55 -3.62
C GLU A 223 7.55 -6.80 -2.58
N SER A 224 8.00 -6.79 -1.33
CA SER A 224 7.37 -6.04 -0.24
C SER A 224 7.78 -4.57 -0.29
N VAL A 225 6.81 -3.65 -0.35
CA VAL A 225 7.04 -2.20 -0.31
C VAL A 225 6.40 -1.58 0.94
N SER A 226 7.22 -0.94 1.76
CA SER A 226 6.76 -0.18 2.92
C SER A 226 6.27 1.21 2.52
N VAL A 227 5.18 1.65 3.16
CA VAL A 227 4.69 3.02 3.12
C VAL A 227 4.54 3.54 4.55
N GLN A 228 4.45 4.85 4.71
CA GLN A 228 4.28 5.49 6.00
C GLN A 228 3.00 5.04 6.71
N TYR A 229 3.11 4.85 8.03
CA TYR A 229 2.03 4.37 8.90
C TYR A 229 0.73 5.17 8.77
N GLY A 230 0.83 6.50 8.64
CA GLY A 230 -0.33 7.40 8.48
C GLY A 230 -1.14 7.14 7.22
N VAL A 231 -0.57 6.43 6.23
CA VAL A 231 -1.14 6.20 4.91
C VAL A 231 -1.49 4.73 4.69
N GLU A 232 -0.74 3.81 5.31
CA GLU A 232 -0.88 2.35 5.20
C GLU A 232 -2.33 1.86 5.39
N THR A 233 -3.01 2.34 6.43
CA THR A 233 -4.37 1.90 6.77
C THR A 233 -5.42 2.25 5.71
N CYS A 234 -5.18 3.31 4.94
CA CYS A 234 -6.04 3.67 3.81
C CYS A 234 -5.68 2.84 2.58
N LEU A 235 -4.39 2.75 2.25
CA LEU A 235 -3.93 2.06 1.03
C LEU A 235 -4.19 0.56 1.07
N ARG A 236 -4.15 -0.10 2.23
CA ARG A 236 -4.49 -1.54 2.34
C ARG A 236 -5.92 -1.89 1.89
N GLN A 237 -6.79 -0.91 1.72
CA GLN A 237 -8.15 -1.14 1.25
C GLN A 237 -8.24 -1.26 -0.27
N VAL A 238 -7.17 -0.86 -0.99
CA VAL A 238 -7.14 -0.84 -2.46
C VAL A 238 -5.88 -1.48 -3.04
N ILE A 239 -4.78 -1.54 -2.29
CA ILE A 239 -3.53 -2.20 -2.67
C ILE A 239 -3.43 -3.54 -1.95
N THR A 240 -3.11 -4.60 -2.69
CA THR A 240 -2.86 -5.94 -2.13
C THR A 240 -1.71 -5.89 -1.13
N THR A 241 -1.96 -6.41 0.07
CA THR A 241 -0.94 -6.53 1.11
C THR A 241 -0.21 -7.88 1.04
N ASP A 242 0.96 -7.95 1.67
CA ASP A 242 1.65 -9.22 1.95
C ASP A 242 0.76 -10.23 2.70
N ASP A 243 0.01 -9.79 3.71
CA ASP A 243 -0.95 -10.62 4.47
C ASP A 243 -2.08 -11.15 3.58
N ASP A 244 -2.65 -10.31 2.70
CA ASP A 244 -3.68 -10.75 1.74
C ASP A 244 -3.11 -11.78 0.75
N LEU A 245 -1.91 -11.53 0.24
CA LEU A 245 -1.22 -12.43 -0.69
C LEU A 245 -0.99 -13.80 -0.05
N ILE A 246 -0.51 -13.82 1.19
CA ILE A 246 -0.20 -15.06 1.92
C ILE A 246 -1.46 -15.81 2.28
N LYS A 247 -2.52 -15.13 2.76
CA LYS A 247 -3.82 -15.76 3.00
C LYS A 247 -4.39 -16.37 1.72
N ALA A 248 -4.35 -15.66 0.60
CA ALA A 248 -4.82 -16.17 -0.69
C ALA A 248 -3.97 -17.34 -1.21
N SER A 249 -2.66 -17.35 -0.95
CA SER A 249 -1.79 -18.50 -1.22
C SER A 249 -2.20 -19.71 -0.39
N GLN A 250 -2.34 -19.54 0.92
CA GLN A 250 -2.74 -20.60 1.84
C GLN A 250 -4.14 -21.16 1.53
N GLU A 251 -5.09 -20.32 1.13
CA GLU A 251 -6.42 -20.75 0.73
C GLU A 251 -6.37 -21.59 -0.54
N ARG A 252 -5.62 -21.16 -1.57
CA ARG A 252 -5.43 -21.95 -2.80
C ARG A 252 -4.83 -23.32 -2.51
N LEU A 253 -3.81 -23.37 -1.66
CA LEU A 253 -3.11 -24.61 -1.30
C LEU A 253 -3.98 -25.60 -0.50
N ARG A 254 -5.20 -25.25 -0.09
CA ARG A 254 -6.13 -26.21 0.53
C ARG A 254 -6.78 -27.15 -0.48
N ASP A 255 -6.80 -26.78 -1.76
CA ASP A 255 -7.51 -27.52 -2.81
C ASP A 255 -6.64 -28.59 -3.49
N VAL A 256 -5.73 -29.22 -2.74
CA VAL A 256 -4.86 -30.28 -3.27
C VAL A 256 -5.65 -31.54 -3.59
N ASP A 257 -5.50 -32.02 -4.83
CA ASP A 257 -6.14 -33.26 -5.31
C ASP A 257 -5.12 -34.41 -5.37
N VAL A 258 -5.32 -35.44 -4.56
CA VAL A 258 -4.42 -36.60 -4.49
C VAL A 258 -4.61 -37.47 -5.72
N ILE A 259 -3.51 -37.77 -6.41
CA ILE A 259 -3.49 -38.68 -7.55
C ILE A 259 -3.30 -40.12 -7.01
N PRO A 260 -4.27 -41.02 -7.20
CA PRO A 260 -4.11 -42.42 -6.79
C PRO A 260 -2.95 -43.09 -7.55
N ASP A 261 -2.19 -43.96 -6.87
CA ASP A 261 -1.01 -44.64 -7.43
C ASP A 261 -1.29 -45.34 -8.78
N GLY A 262 -2.47 -45.92 -8.95
CA GLY A 262 -2.87 -46.59 -10.21
C GLY A 262 -3.03 -45.65 -11.42
N ARG A 263 -3.02 -44.33 -11.22
CA ARG A 263 -3.04 -43.32 -12.29
C ARG A 263 -1.65 -42.77 -12.62
N LEU A 264 -0.62 -43.11 -11.84
CA LEU A 264 0.74 -42.68 -12.09
C LEU A 264 1.41 -43.53 -13.16
N THR A 265 2.36 -42.94 -13.88
CA THR A 265 3.24 -43.73 -14.74
C THR A 265 4.14 -44.62 -13.88
N GLY A 266 4.68 -45.70 -14.48
CA GLY A 266 5.61 -46.58 -13.76
C GLY A 266 6.85 -45.85 -13.22
N ARG A 267 7.29 -44.79 -13.92
CA ARG A 267 8.40 -43.95 -13.48
C ARG A 267 8.02 -43.09 -12.28
N GLN A 268 6.90 -42.38 -12.37
CA GLN A 268 6.39 -41.54 -11.28
C GLN A 268 6.16 -42.36 -10.00
N LEU A 269 5.62 -43.57 -10.14
CA LEU A 269 5.42 -44.47 -9.00
C LEU A 269 6.75 -44.91 -8.38
N ALA A 270 7.75 -45.27 -9.18
CA ALA A 270 9.08 -45.64 -8.66
C ALA A 270 9.74 -44.48 -7.89
N SER A 271 9.65 -43.25 -8.41
CA SER A 271 10.12 -42.06 -7.69
C SER A 271 9.33 -41.80 -6.40
N LEU A 272 8.00 -41.96 -6.43
CA LEU A 272 7.15 -41.79 -5.25
C LEU A 272 7.48 -42.81 -4.15
N GLU A 273 7.77 -44.06 -4.51
CA GLU A 273 8.21 -45.09 -3.56
C GLU A 273 9.55 -44.74 -2.91
N LEU A 274 10.50 -44.18 -3.68
CA LEU A 274 11.73 -43.64 -3.10
C LEU A 274 11.42 -42.51 -2.10
N ALA A 275 10.54 -41.58 -2.44
CA ALA A 275 10.14 -40.49 -1.54
C ALA A 275 9.50 -41.02 -0.25
N ARG A 276 8.61 -42.02 -0.34
CA ARG A 276 8.01 -42.73 0.81
C ARG A 276 9.08 -43.40 1.67
N GLY A 277 10.04 -44.07 1.05
CA GLY A 277 11.17 -44.71 1.72
C GLY A 277 12.04 -43.71 2.48
N ILE A 278 12.36 -42.56 1.87
CA ILE A 278 13.10 -41.46 2.51
C ILE A 278 12.34 -40.92 3.73
N ALA A 279 11.07 -40.55 3.55
CA ALA A 279 10.24 -40.00 4.63
C ALA A 279 10.12 -40.98 5.80
N HIS A 280 9.84 -42.26 5.51
CA HIS A 280 9.76 -43.31 6.54
C HIS A 280 11.08 -43.46 7.31
N ARG A 281 12.22 -43.49 6.61
CA ARG A 281 13.53 -43.69 7.23
C ARG A 281 13.93 -42.54 8.14
N LEU A 282 13.72 -41.30 7.68
CA LEU A 282 14.22 -40.11 8.36
C LEU A 282 13.28 -39.63 9.46
N THR A 283 11.97 -39.79 9.31
CA THR A 283 11.01 -39.30 10.29
C THR A 283 10.57 -40.37 11.29
N GLY A 284 10.61 -41.65 10.93
CA GLY A 284 10.02 -42.73 11.73
C GLY A 284 10.66 -43.01 13.10
N TRP A 285 11.89 -42.55 13.36
CA TRP A 285 12.62 -42.85 14.61
C TRP A 285 13.02 -41.63 15.43
N THR A 286 13.26 -40.50 14.75
CA THR A 286 13.80 -39.28 15.38
C THR A 286 12.73 -38.20 15.54
N TYR A 287 11.67 -38.25 14.74
CA TYR A 287 10.59 -37.28 14.73
C TYR A 287 9.25 -38.00 14.91
N GLY A 288 8.16 -37.24 15.01
CA GLY A 288 6.87 -37.83 14.68
C GLY A 288 6.94 -38.33 13.23
N PRO A 289 6.38 -39.50 12.87
CA PRO A 289 6.41 -39.92 11.47
C PRO A 289 5.53 -38.99 10.63
N VAL A 290 5.99 -38.66 9.42
CA VAL A 290 5.11 -38.14 8.37
C VAL A 290 4.01 -39.19 8.12
N ARG A 291 2.74 -38.78 8.12
CA ARG A 291 1.59 -39.69 8.03
C ARG A 291 1.41 -40.31 6.66
N GLY A 292 1.87 -39.63 5.60
CA GLY A 292 1.77 -40.10 4.23
C GLY A 292 2.58 -39.25 3.27
N VAL A 293 3.00 -39.85 2.16
CA VAL A 293 3.61 -39.16 1.02
C VAL A 293 2.83 -39.52 -0.24
N HIS A 294 2.27 -38.50 -0.89
CA HIS A 294 1.29 -38.65 -1.97
C HIS A 294 1.73 -37.88 -3.22
N ALA A 295 1.44 -38.44 -4.39
CA ALA A 295 1.40 -37.65 -5.62
C ALA A 295 0.12 -36.81 -5.63
N ALA A 296 0.20 -35.56 -6.05
CA ALA A 296 -0.97 -34.69 -6.09
C ALA A 296 -0.91 -33.67 -7.24
N ILE A 297 -2.07 -33.11 -7.57
CA ILE A 297 -2.20 -31.87 -8.33
C ILE A 297 -2.20 -30.75 -7.30
N ILE A 298 -1.10 -30.02 -7.21
CA ILE A 298 -0.94 -28.91 -6.27
C ILE A 298 -1.22 -27.61 -7.01
N PRO A 299 -2.19 -26.78 -6.56
CA PRO A 299 -2.42 -25.48 -7.16
C PRO A 299 -1.19 -24.58 -6.92
N PRO A 300 -0.95 -23.62 -7.82
CA PRO A 300 0.20 -22.73 -7.68
C PRO A 300 0.00 -21.80 -6.47
N ALA A 301 1.04 -21.66 -5.65
CA ALA A 301 1.05 -20.82 -4.45
C ALA A 301 0.82 -19.33 -4.77
N SER A 302 1.27 -18.89 -5.94
CA SER A 302 0.90 -17.59 -6.50
C SER A 302 0.57 -17.68 -7.99
N ASP A 303 0.06 -16.59 -8.57
CA ASP A 303 0.00 -16.44 -10.04
C ASP A 303 1.39 -16.53 -10.71
N ARG A 304 2.46 -16.35 -9.94
CA ARG A 304 3.86 -16.31 -10.38
C ARG A 304 4.65 -17.58 -10.07
N VAL A 305 4.23 -18.37 -9.08
CA VAL A 305 5.03 -19.49 -8.56
C VAL A 305 4.21 -20.77 -8.52
N ARG A 306 4.74 -21.80 -9.19
CA ARG A 306 4.21 -23.17 -9.11
C ARG A 306 4.72 -23.84 -7.85
N THR A 307 3.89 -24.70 -7.28
CA THR A 307 4.18 -25.45 -6.06
C THR A 307 4.69 -26.83 -6.42
N ALA A 308 5.96 -27.12 -6.12
CA ALA A 308 6.59 -28.41 -6.42
C ALA A 308 6.19 -29.50 -5.40
N GLY A 309 6.11 -29.13 -4.13
CA GLY A 309 5.67 -29.96 -3.03
C GLY A 309 4.92 -29.14 -1.98
N MET A 310 4.22 -29.82 -1.08
CA MET A 310 3.54 -29.18 0.04
C MET A 310 3.47 -30.14 1.24
N TYR A 311 3.82 -29.63 2.41
CA TYR A 311 3.59 -30.30 3.69
C TYR A 311 2.32 -29.78 4.37
N GLY A 312 1.31 -30.65 4.49
CA GLY A 312 0.08 -30.33 5.20
C GLY A 312 0.26 -30.41 6.71
N ARG A 313 0.40 -29.29 7.42
CA ARG A 313 0.59 -29.30 8.89
C ARG A 313 -0.53 -30.00 9.67
N THR A 314 -1.77 -29.89 9.20
CA THR A 314 -2.95 -30.51 9.84
C THR A 314 -2.99 -32.02 9.64
N THR A 315 -2.75 -32.47 8.40
CA THR A 315 -2.77 -33.90 8.07
C THR A 315 -1.45 -34.58 8.39
N GLN A 316 -0.37 -33.82 8.54
CA GLN A 316 1.02 -34.27 8.66
C GLN A 316 1.45 -35.12 7.45
N GLU A 317 0.91 -34.81 6.27
CA GLU A 317 1.18 -35.50 5.01
C GLU A 317 2.01 -34.62 4.07
N VAL A 318 2.79 -35.27 3.22
CA VAL A 318 3.58 -34.64 2.16
C VAL A 318 2.90 -34.90 0.81
N PHE A 319 2.69 -33.84 0.05
CA PHE A 319 2.15 -33.88 -1.30
C PHE A 319 3.26 -33.46 -2.27
N ILE A 320 3.48 -34.24 -3.33
CA ILE A 320 4.49 -33.98 -4.36
C ILE A 320 3.77 -33.83 -5.69
N SER A 321 4.04 -32.74 -6.40
CA SER A 321 3.45 -32.53 -7.72
C SER A 321 3.93 -33.61 -8.71
N SER A 322 3.02 -34.13 -9.52
CA SER A 322 3.31 -35.26 -10.43
C SER A 322 4.47 -35.03 -11.43
N ASP A 323 4.76 -33.78 -11.79
CA ASP A 323 5.88 -33.40 -12.64
C ASP A 323 7.24 -33.56 -11.92
N GLN A 324 7.29 -33.37 -10.60
CA GLN A 324 8.49 -33.59 -9.81
C GLN A 324 8.85 -35.07 -9.69
N LEU A 325 7.87 -35.97 -9.87
CA LEU A 325 8.04 -37.42 -9.83
C LEU A 325 8.64 -38.01 -11.13
N GLU A 326 8.80 -37.20 -12.18
CA GLU A 326 9.40 -37.67 -13.44
C GLU A 326 10.90 -37.95 -13.33
N HIS A 327 11.60 -37.36 -12.36
CA HIS A 327 13.02 -37.59 -12.12
C HIS A 327 13.30 -37.78 -10.63
N GLY A 328 14.20 -38.69 -10.32
CA GLY A 328 14.62 -39.02 -8.96
C GLY A 328 15.23 -37.82 -8.26
N ARG A 329 16.06 -37.03 -8.95
CA ARG A 329 16.67 -35.81 -8.42
C ARG A 329 15.63 -34.81 -7.94
N THR A 330 14.66 -34.45 -8.79
CA THR A 330 13.60 -33.48 -8.43
C THR A 330 12.71 -34.02 -7.32
N THR A 331 12.46 -35.33 -7.31
CA THR A 331 11.70 -35.99 -6.24
C THR A 331 12.43 -35.92 -4.90
N VAL A 332 13.72 -36.23 -4.89
CA VAL A 332 14.58 -36.20 -3.70
C VAL A 332 14.70 -34.77 -3.16
N ASP A 333 14.96 -33.80 -4.02
CA ASP A 333 15.03 -32.38 -3.63
C ASP A 333 13.70 -31.93 -3.01
N THR A 334 12.56 -32.29 -3.62
CA THR A 334 11.22 -31.94 -3.12
C THR A 334 10.93 -32.62 -1.77
N VAL A 335 11.15 -33.93 -1.65
CA VAL A 335 10.81 -34.64 -0.40
C VAL A 335 11.70 -34.19 0.76
N ILE A 336 12.97 -33.85 0.51
CA ILE A 336 13.86 -33.27 1.53
C ILE A 336 13.30 -31.95 2.06
N HIS A 337 12.84 -31.09 1.14
CA HIS A 337 12.24 -29.80 1.48
C HIS A 337 10.98 -29.98 2.34
N GLU A 338 10.05 -30.83 1.92
CA GLU A 338 8.81 -31.04 2.68
C GLU A 338 9.05 -31.73 4.04
N ILE A 339 10.04 -32.62 4.14
CA ILE A 339 10.44 -33.19 5.43
C ILE A 339 11.04 -32.12 6.34
N ALA A 340 11.77 -31.14 5.80
CA ALA A 340 12.32 -30.04 6.59
C ALA A 340 11.20 -29.19 7.21
N HIS A 341 10.11 -28.90 6.48
CA HIS A 341 8.91 -28.27 7.07
C HIS A 341 8.30 -29.13 8.18
N HIS A 342 8.22 -30.45 7.97
CA HIS A 342 7.68 -31.37 8.96
C HIS A 342 8.49 -31.38 10.27
N THR A 343 9.81 -31.42 10.18
CA THR A 343 10.69 -31.58 11.36
C THR A 343 10.97 -30.26 12.08
N SER A 344 11.03 -29.15 11.35
CA SER A 344 11.28 -27.82 11.94
C SER A 344 10.00 -27.10 12.38
N GLY A 345 8.88 -27.32 11.69
CA GLY A 345 7.67 -26.50 11.83
C GLY A 345 7.82 -25.07 11.30
N ALA A 346 8.96 -24.73 10.68
CA ALA A 346 9.29 -23.41 10.16
C ALA A 346 8.71 -23.17 8.75
N GLU A 347 8.53 -21.90 8.41
CA GLU A 347 8.12 -21.48 7.06
C GLU A 347 9.31 -21.36 6.10
N ASP A 348 9.01 -21.26 4.81
CA ASP A 348 10.02 -21.06 3.78
C ASP A 348 10.87 -19.80 4.02
N GLY A 349 12.18 -19.97 3.85
CA GLY A 349 13.17 -18.91 3.99
C GLY A 349 13.53 -18.54 5.44
N GLU A 350 12.94 -19.16 6.46
CA GLU A 350 13.42 -19.03 7.84
C GLU A 350 14.76 -19.74 8.05
N ASP A 351 15.64 -19.19 8.88
CA ASP A 351 16.96 -19.78 9.15
C ASP A 351 16.86 -21.20 9.73
N THR A 352 15.84 -21.44 10.55
CA THR A 352 15.48 -22.75 11.11
C THR A 352 15.12 -23.76 10.02
N HIS A 353 14.32 -23.35 9.04
CA HIS A 353 13.97 -24.17 7.88
C HIS A 353 15.21 -24.51 7.05
N ASN A 354 16.02 -23.51 6.72
CA ASN A 354 17.23 -23.67 5.89
C ASN A 354 18.26 -24.61 6.55
N ALA A 355 18.46 -24.48 7.87
CA ALA A 355 19.36 -25.34 8.64
C ALA A 355 18.85 -26.80 8.67
N GLU A 356 17.56 -27.00 8.90
CA GLU A 356 16.98 -28.33 8.96
C GLU A 356 16.99 -29.01 7.59
N MET A 357 16.71 -28.27 6.50
CA MET A 357 16.84 -28.78 5.13
C MET A 357 18.25 -29.31 4.84
N THR A 358 19.29 -28.57 5.23
CA THR A 358 20.69 -28.99 5.07
C THR A 358 20.98 -30.28 5.83
N LYS A 359 20.44 -30.40 7.05
CA LYS A 359 20.59 -31.59 7.90
C LYS A 359 19.86 -32.80 7.32
N ILE A 360 18.62 -32.65 6.87
CA ILE A 360 17.85 -33.72 6.22
C ILE A 360 18.56 -34.20 4.95
N ALA A 361 19.07 -33.28 4.12
CA ALA A 361 19.86 -33.64 2.94
C ALA A 361 21.10 -34.48 3.29
N GLY A 362 21.83 -34.09 4.34
CA GLY A 362 22.97 -34.87 4.85
C GLY A 362 22.58 -36.28 5.29
N GLN A 363 21.44 -36.43 5.95
CA GLN A 363 20.91 -37.74 6.37
C GLN A 363 20.49 -38.62 5.18
N VAL A 364 19.90 -38.03 4.13
CA VAL A 364 19.59 -38.77 2.89
C VAL A 364 20.86 -39.31 2.26
N VAL A 365 21.92 -38.49 2.17
CA VAL A 365 23.22 -38.92 1.62
C VAL A 365 23.83 -40.06 2.45
N GLU A 366 23.84 -39.93 3.78
CA GLU A 366 24.34 -40.98 4.67
C GLU A 366 23.55 -42.28 4.53
N ALA A 367 22.21 -42.19 4.47
CA ALA A 367 21.35 -43.36 4.33
C ALA A 367 21.53 -44.05 2.96
N THR A 368 21.72 -43.26 1.90
CA THR A 368 22.04 -43.75 0.56
C THR A 368 23.37 -44.49 0.55
N ALA A 369 24.42 -43.92 1.16
CA ALA A 369 25.75 -44.55 1.24
C ALA A 369 25.74 -45.88 2.01
N LYS A 370 24.80 -46.06 2.94
CA LYS A 370 24.58 -47.31 3.68
C LYS A 370 23.71 -48.33 2.94
N GLY A 371 23.26 -48.01 1.71
CA GLY A 371 22.47 -48.89 0.86
C GLY A 371 21.00 -49.00 1.26
N TYR A 372 20.47 -48.11 2.11
CA TYR A 372 19.07 -48.20 2.57
C TYR A 372 18.04 -47.98 1.46
N PHE A 373 18.43 -47.34 0.35
CA PHE A 373 17.54 -47.05 -0.76
C PHE A 373 17.86 -47.87 -2.03
N ASP A 374 18.77 -48.84 -1.93
CA ASP A 374 19.23 -49.66 -3.06
C ASP A 374 18.10 -50.35 -3.80
N GLU A 375 17.07 -50.83 -3.09
CA GLU A 375 15.92 -51.50 -3.69
C GLU A 375 15.15 -50.57 -4.62
N PHE A 376 14.92 -49.32 -4.20
CA PHE A 376 14.24 -48.30 -5.01
C PHE A 376 15.11 -47.84 -6.18
N LEU A 377 16.41 -47.61 -5.94
CA LEU A 377 17.35 -47.13 -6.96
C LEU A 377 17.66 -48.16 -8.05
N LYS A 378 17.43 -49.46 -7.78
CA LYS A 378 17.60 -50.55 -8.74
C LYS A 378 16.34 -50.87 -9.55
N ASP A 379 15.20 -50.24 -9.26
CA ASP A 379 14.00 -50.41 -10.08
C ASP A 379 14.28 -49.95 -11.52
N GLN A 380 13.98 -50.80 -12.50
CA GLN A 380 14.19 -50.51 -13.93
C GLN A 380 13.36 -49.32 -14.43
N LYS A 381 12.30 -48.96 -13.71
CA LYS A 381 11.44 -47.81 -14.02
C LYS A 381 11.93 -46.52 -13.39
N PHE A 382 12.83 -46.59 -12.41
CA PHE A 382 13.42 -45.43 -11.75
C PHE A 382 14.41 -44.73 -12.71
N VAL A 383 14.35 -43.41 -12.73
CA VAL A 383 15.25 -42.55 -13.49
C VAL A 383 15.73 -41.46 -12.56
N TRP A 384 17.05 -41.32 -12.41
CA TRP A 384 17.66 -40.29 -11.58
C TRP A 384 17.45 -38.89 -12.16
#